data_AF-A0A7K8V651-F1
#
_entry.id   AF-A0A7K8V651-F1
#
_cell.length_a   1.000
_cell.length_b   1.000
_cell.length_c   1.000
_cell.angle_alpha   90.00
_cell.angle_beta   90.00
_cell.angle_gamma   90.00
#
_symmetry.space_group_name_H-M   'P 1'
#
loop_
_entity.id
_entity.type
_entity.pdbx_description
1 polymer ?
#
loop_
_entity_poly.entity_id
_entity_poly.type
_entity_poly.pdbx_seq_one_letter_code
_entity_poly.pdbx_strand_id
1 'polypeptide(L)' 'LAVVYEAPHGAEAALYPARCRHLQPRWRDFPARLLDVGFWGRWWVLGARLRDCDINEEDFGGLPARLRRLDPHQLRSER' A
#
# COMPACT_ATOMS: atom_id res chain seq x y z
N LEU A 1 8.10 -14.96 7.30
CA LEU A 1 7.63 -13.60 7.60
C LEU A 1 8.67 -12.63 7.06
N ALA A 2 8.26 -11.62 6.30
CA ALA A 2 9.12 -10.59 5.74
C ALA A 2 8.44 -9.21 5.93
N VAL A 3 9.23 -8.14 5.89
CA VAL A 3 8.74 -6.76 5.94
C VAL A 3 9.42 -5.92 4.87
N VAL A 4 8.70 -4.95 4.31
CA VAL A 4 9.24 -3.91 3.45
C VAL A 4 9.07 -2.58 4.17
N TYR A 5 10.11 -1.77 4.20
CA TYR A 5 10.11 -0.45 4.81
C TYR A 5 10.89 0.54 3.96
N GLU A 6 10.53 1.82 4.07
CA GLU A 6 11.23 2.90 3.36
C GLU A 6 12.52 3.29 4.10
N ALA A 7 13.65 3.39 3.39
CA ALA A 7 14.89 3.96 3.90
C ALA A 7 15.06 5.42 3.46
N PRO A 8 15.61 6.31 4.31
CA PRO A 8 15.78 7.73 3.96
C PRO A 8 16.81 7.96 2.84
N HIS A 9 17.69 6.99 2.60
CA HIS A 9 18.71 7.04 1.56
C HIS A 9 18.85 5.65 0.92
N GLY A 10 19.32 5.61 -0.33
CA GLY A 10 19.70 4.37 -1.00
C GLY A 10 20.90 3.69 -0.33
N ALA A 11 21.02 2.37 -0.48
CA ALA A 11 22.06 1.57 0.17
C ALA A 11 23.50 2.01 -0.20
N GLU A 12 23.70 2.49 -1.43
CA GLU A 12 25.00 2.92 -1.95
C GLU A 12 25.33 4.40 -1.64
N ALA A 13 24.49 5.12 -0.91
CA ALA A 13 24.72 6.53 -0.61
C ALA A 13 25.94 6.73 0.29
N ALA A 14 26.94 7.47 -0.19
CA ALA A 14 28.15 7.83 0.54
C ALA A 14 28.07 9.21 1.24
N LEU A 15 26.89 9.82 1.28
CA LEU A 15 26.66 11.11 1.94
C LEU A 15 26.77 10.98 3.47
N TYR A 16 27.30 12.00 4.15
CA TYR A 16 27.42 12.00 5.60
C TYR A 16 26.09 11.72 6.34
N PRO A 17 24.94 12.32 5.96
CA PRO A 17 23.64 11.99 6.56
C PRO A 17 23.23 10.52 6.42
N ALA A 18 23.67 9.82 5.36
CA ALA A 18 23.38 8.41 5.14
C ALA A 18 24.26 7.48 5.99
N ARG A 19 25.47 7.91 6.37
CA ARG A 19 26.46 7.08 7.09
C ARG A 19 26.54 7.37 8.58
N CYS A 20 26.18 8.58 9.01
CA CYS A 20 26.26 8.98 10.41
C CYS A 20 25.19 8.25 11.25
N ARG A 21 25.63 7.44 12.22
CA ARG A 21 24.74 6.67 13.12
C ARG A 21 23.77 7.54 13.92
N HIS A 22 24.19 8.74 14.31
CA HIS A 22 23.38 9.66 15.10
C HIS A 22 22.26 10.33 14.31
N LEU A 23 22.34 10.29 12.97
CA LEU A 23 21.31 10.80 12.06
C LEU A 23 20.36 9.70 11.57
N GLN A 24 20.59 8.44 11.96
CA GLN A 24 19.74 7.32 11.55
C GLN A 24 18.37 7.35 12.27
N PRO A 25 17.31 6.89 11.60
CA PRO A 25 15.99 6.78 12.21
C PRO A 25 16.03 5.93 13.49
N ARG A 26 15.23 6.30 14.49
CA ARG A 26 15.16 5.54 15.74
C ARG A 26 14.22 4.34 15.58
N TRP A 27 14.43 3.31 16.38
CA TRP A 27 13.55 2.13 16.41
C TRP A 27 12.09 2.46 16.68
N ARG A 28 11.82 3.47 17.51
CA ARG A 28 10.46 3.95 17.79
C ARG A 28 9.75 4.56 16.57
N ASP A 29 10.50 5.03 15.58
CA ASP A 29 9.96 5.63 14.35
C ASP A 29 9.75 4.57 13.25
N PHE A 30 10.19 3.33 13.48
CA PHE A 30 10.11 2.24 12.51
C PHE A 30 8.68 1.91 12.06
N PRO A 31 7.66 1.86 12.94
CA PRO A 31 6.29 1.53 12.51
C PRO A 31 5.74 2.47 11.44
N ALA A 32 6.10 3.75 11.47
CA ALA A 32 5.65 4.74 10.49
C ALA A 32 6.28 4.56 9.10
N ARG A 33 7.36 3.79 9.00
CA ARG A 33 8.11 3.54 7.76
C ARG A 33 7.79 2.19 7.13
N LEU A 34 6.96 1.38 7.78
CA LEU A 34 6.56 0.07 7.28
C LEU A 34 5.62 0.24 6.09
N LEU A 35 5.94 -0.41 4.97
CA LEU A 35 5.16 -0.35 3.73
C LEU A 35 4.30 -1.59 3.55
N ASP A 36 4.84 -2.78 3.81
CA ASP A 36 4.12 -4.04 3.66
C ASP A 36 4.69 -5.15 4.56
N VAL A 37 3.85 -6.16 4.82
CA VAL A 37 4.19 -7.38 5.55
C VAL A 37 3.96 -8.58 4.62
N GLY A 38 5.00 -9.39 4.47
CA GLY A 38 5.00 -10.63 3.70
C GLY A 38 4.79 -11.84 4.59
N PHE A 39 3.60 -12.45 4.52
CA PHE A 39 3.28 -13.66 5.26
C PHE A 39 2.40 -14.58 4.43
N TRP A 40 2.61 -15.90 4.50
CA TRP A 40 1.88 -16.88 3.69
C TRP A 40 2.05 -16.69 2.17
N GLY A 41 3.29 -16.43 1.74
CA GLY A 41 3.62 -16.29 0.32
C GLY A 41 2.95 -15.11 -0.39
N ARG A 42 2.43 -14.12 0.35
CA ARG A 42 1.78 -12.93 -0.19
C ARG A 42 2.20 -11.67 0.55
N TRP A 43 2.11 -10.55 -0.17
CA TRP A 43 2.20 -9.19 0.34
C TRP A 43 0.78 -8.69 0.62
N TRP A 44 0.48 -8.38 1.88
CA TRP A 44 -0.90 -8.17 2.31
C TRP A 44 -1.40 -6.77 1.98
N VAL A 45 -0.58 -5.74 2.15
CA VAL A 45 -0.95 -4.36 1.84
C VAL A 45 -1.07 -4.18 0.33
N LEU A 46 -0.08 -4.64 -0.44
CA LEU A 46 -0.10 -4.61 -1.89
C LEU A 46 -1.31 -5.35 -2.46
N GLY A 47 -1.58 -6.57 -1.97
CA GLY A 47 -2.74 -7.35 -2.39
C GLY A 47 -4.08 -6.66 -2.10
N ALA A 48 -4.20 -5.96 -0.97
CA ALA A 48 -5.39 -5.19 -0.64
C ALA A 48 -5.55 -3.95 -1.55
N ARG A 49 -4.45 -3.25 -1.86
CA ARG A 49 -4.45 -2.06 -2.73
C ARG A 49 -4.74 -2.39 -4.20
N LEU A 50 -4.33 -3.57 -4.66
CA LEU A 50 -4.54 -4.03 -6.04
C LEU A 50 -5.91 -4.69 -6.26
N ARG A 51 -6.74 -4.84 -5.22
CA ARG A 51 -8.01 -5.57 -5.32
C ARG A 51 -8.99 -4.95 -6.32
N ASP A 52 -9.11 -3.63 -6.31
CA ASP A 52 -10.09 -2.86 -7.09
C ASP A 52 -9.38 -1.72 -7.86
N CYS A 53 -8.15 -1.96 -8.33
CA CYS A 53 -7.28 -0.91 -8.89
C CYS A 53 -7.73 -0.35 -10.25
N ASP A 54 -8.67 -1.03 -10.91
CA ASP A 54 -9.31 -0.61 -12.16
C ASP A 54 -10.62 0.16 -11.93
N ILE A 55 -11.09 0.27 -10.69
CA ILE A 55 -12.29 1.04 -10.32
C ILE A 55 -11.89 2.47 -9.95
N ASN A 56 -12.40 3.45 -10.70
CA ASN A 56 -12.25 4.87 -10.38
C ASN A 56 -13.56 5.44 -9.82
N GLU A 57 -13.67 5.53 -8.48
CA GLU A 57 -14.87 6.03 -7.78
C GLU A 57 -15.25 7.47 -8.18
N GLU A 58 -14.28 8.28 -8.60
CA GLU A 58 -14.51 9.68 -8.97
C GLU A 58 -15.41 9.82 -10.21
N ASP A 59 -15.32 8.88 -11.16
CA ASP A 59 -16.12 8.89 -12.39
C ASP A 59 -17.62 8.68 -12.11
N PHE A 60 -17.96 8.07 -10.98
CA PHE A 60 -19.34 7.72 -10.62
C PHE A 60 -20.03 8.78 -9.73
N GLY A 61 -19.31 9.82 -9.29
CA GLY A 61 -19.82 10.83 -8.36
C GLY A 61 -21.08 11.56 -8.84
N GLY A 62 -21.23 11.75 -10.16
CA GLY A 62 -22.39 12.37 -10.80
C GLY A 62 -23.64 11.49 -10.88
N LEU A 63 -23.52 10.19 -10.63
CA LEU A 63 -24.64 9.26 -10.73
C LEU A 63 -25.61 9.37 -9.54
N PRO A 64 -26.89 9.02 -9.71
CA PRO A 64 -27.81 8.80 -8.60
C PRO A 64 -27.25 7.76 -7.61
N ALA A 65 -27.53 7.93 -6.30
CA ALA A 65 -26.95 7.09 -5.24
C ALA A 65 -27.07 5.58 -5.48
N ARG A 66 -28.20 5.12 -6.04
CA ARG A 66 -28.45 3.70 -6.36
C ARG A 66 -27.53 3.11 -7.44
N LEU A 67 -26.86 3.94 -8.24
CA LEU A 67 -25.98 3.54 -9.34
C LEU A 67 -24.50 3.70 -8.98
N ARG A 68 -24.16 4.22 -7.80
CA ARG A 68 -22.78 4.45 -7.37
C ARG A 68 -22.11 3.20 -6.81
N ARG A 69 -22.86 2.14 -6.53
CA ARG A 69 -22.33 0.89 -5.96
C ARG A 69 -22.92 -0.28 -6.70
N LEU A 70 -22.09 -1.29 -6.92
CA LEU A 70 -22.50 -2.59 -7.41
C LEU A 70 -22.51 -3.58 -6.25
N ASP A 71 -23.55 -4.38 -6.18
CA ASP A 71 -23.56 -5.55 -5.30
C ASP A 71 -22.84 -6.71 -5.99
N PRO A 72 -22.10 -7.56 -5.24
CA PRO A 72 -21.45 -8.75 -5.80
C PRO A 72 -22.34 -9.65 -6.66
N HIS A 73 -23.66 -9.71 -6.41
CA HIS A 73 -24.55 -10.49 -7.28
C HIS A 73 -24.67 -9.91 -8.70
N GLN A 74 -24.49 -8.59 -8.87
CA GLN A 74 -24.56 -7.90 -10.15
C GLN A 74 -23.30 -8.12 -11.00
N LEU A 75 -22.22 -8.61 -10.39
CA LEU A 75 -20.97 -8.94 -11.09
C LEU A 75 -21.00 -10.34 -11.72
N ARG A 76 -22.00 -11.17 -11.37
CA ARG A 76 -22.18 -12.51 -11.94
C ARG A 76 -23.09 -12.42 -13.16
N SER A 77 -22.60 -12.87 -14.30
CA SER A 77 -23.37 -12.93 -15.55
C SER A 77 -24.33 -14.12 -15.61
N GLU A 78 -24.13 -15.10 -14.74
CA GLU A 78 -24.96 -16.28 -14.60
C GLU A 78 -26.24 -15.89 -13.84
N ARG A 79 -27.40 -16.18 -14.44
CA ARG A 79 -28.72 -15.89 -13.84
C ARG A 79 -29.04 -16.85 -12.70
#